data_AF-A8C541-F1
#
_entry.id   AF-A8C541-F1
#
_cell.length_a   1.000
_cell.length_b   1.000
_cell.length_c   1.000
_cell.angle_alpha   90.00
_cell.angle_beta   90.00
_cell.angle_gamma   90.00
#
_symmetry.space_group_name_H-M   'P 1'
#
loop_
_entity.id
_entity.type
_entity.pdbx_description
1 polymer ?
#
loop_
_entity_poly.entity_id
_entity_poly.type
_entity_poly.pdbx_seq_one_letter_code
_entity_poly.pdbx_strand_id
1 'polypeptide(L)'
;DIYAICACCKVPNQGEGKKNEIFSTKTFRGLGNKGCLPWKSNSLDMKYFSSVTTYVNEMKYKKLKYKREKYLEKEISNENSSTVFENISLLSSSKLQNVVVMGRSSWVSIPKQYKPLPNRINVVLSRTLKKEDVKEDIFIINNMDQLVLLLKKLNYYKCFIIGGAIVYKECLERNLIKQIYFTRINNVYECDVFFPEIDENVFQITSVSDVYTSNCTSLDFVIFSK
;
A
#
# COMPACT_ATOMS: atom_id res chain seq x y z
N ASP A 1 -2.02 -7.63 -9.26
CA ASP A 1 -1.65 -8.04 -7.89
C ASP A 1 -1.46 -6.79 -7.04
N ILE A 2 -2.57 -6.23 -6.56
CA ILE A 2 -2.60 -5.01 -5.75
C ILE A 2 -2.78 -5.43 -4.29
N TYR A 3 -1.90 -4.95 -3.43
CA TYR A 3 -1.83 -5.26 -2.01
C TYR A 3 -1.85 -3.97 -1.20
N ALA A 4 -2.33 -4.01 0.03
CA ALA A 4 -2.10 -2.94 0.99
C ALA A 4 -1.01 -3.36 1.97
N ILE A 5 -0.19 -2.41 2.42
CA ILE A 5 0.73 -2.61 3.55
C ILE A 5 0.61 -1.41 4.49
N CYS A 6 0.40 -1.67 5.77
CA CYS A 6 0.22 -0.63 6.80
C CYS A 6 0.75 -1.11 8.16
N ALA A 7 0.98 -0.16 9.05
CA ALA A 7 1.23 -0.41 10.46
C ALA A 7 0.20 0.37 11.26
N CYS A 8 -0.42 -0.26 12.25
CA CYS A 8 -1.42 0.38 13.10
C CYS A 8 -1.13 0.13 14.58
N CYS A 9 -1.25 1.19 15.39
CA CYS A 9 -1.15 1.09 16.84
C CYS A 9 -2.51 1.06 17.52
N LYS A 10 -2.50 0.85 18.84
CA LYS A 10 -3.67 1.04 19.70
C LYS A 10 -3.91 2.53 19.89
N VAL A 11 -5.17 2.89 20.14
CA VAL A 11 -5.60 4.27 20.37
C VAL A 11 -6.18 4.37 21.79
N PRO A 12 -6.04 5.52 22.49
CA PRO A 12 -6.62 5.70 23.81
C PRO A 12 -8.12 5.45 23.79
N ASN A 13 -8.62 4.77 24.83
CA ASN A 13 -10.06 4.66 25.04
C ASN A 13 -10.60 6.06 25.35
N GLN A 14 -11.37 6.63 24.43
CA GLN A 14 -12.26 7.74 24.77
C GLN A 14 -13.30 7.16 25.72
N GLY A 15 -13.30 7.61 26.98
CA GLY A 15 -14.06 6.97 28.05
C GLY A 15 -15.55 6.82 27.70
N GLU A 16 -16.03 5.57 27.69
CA GLU A 16 -17.31 5.13 28.25
C GLU A 16 -17.43 3.59 28.14
N GLY A 17 -17.32 2.91 29.28
CA GLY A 17 -18.26 1.83 29.61
C GLY A 17 -18.24 0.49 28.87
N LYS A 18 -17.22 0.08 28.10
CA LYS A 18 -17.13 -1.33 27.64
C LYS A 18 -15.80 -1.99 27.99
N LYS A 19 -15.86 -2.80 29.06
CA LYS A 19 -14.84 -3.80 29.42
C LYS A 19 -14.77 -4.86 28.31
N ASN A 20 -13.55 -5.25 27.96
CA ASN A 20 -13.16 -6.40 27.13
C ASN A 20 -13.34 -6.29 25.60
N GLU A 21 -12.59 -5.40 24.94
CA GLU A 21 -12.13 -5.66 23.57
C GLU A 21 -10.68 -6.16 23.59
N ILE A 22 -10.52 -7.39 24.08
CA ILE A 22 -9.23 -8.07 24.13
C ILE A 22 -9.05 -8.72 22.75
N PHE A 23 -8.38 -7.99 21.84
CA PHE A 23 -7.96 -8.41 20.48
C PHE A 23 -9.01 -8.40 19.35
N SER A 24 -9.75 -7.30 19.17
CA SER A 24 -10.48 -7.06 17.92
C SER A 24 -9.51 -6.49 16.85
N THR A 25 -9.78 -6.73 15.57
CA THR A 25 -9.19 -5.96 14.44
C THR A 25 -9.37 -4.45 14.65
N LYS A 26 -10.44 -4.04 15.35
CA LYS A 26 -10.73 -2.66 15.75
C LYS A 26 -9.76 -2.09 16.78
N THR A 27 -9.07 -2.95 17.54
CA THR A 27 -8.09 -2.55 18.57
C THR A 27 -6.88 -1.86 17.94
N PHE A 28 -6.43 -2.29 16.76
CA PHE A 28 -5.28 -1.73 16.05
C PHE A 28 -5.76 -0.91 14.87
N ARG A 29 -5.97 0.39 15.07
CA ARG A 29 -6.51 1.27 14.02
C ARG A 29 -5.79 2.60 13.86
N GLY A 30 -4.90 2.95 14.79
CA GLY A 30 -4.17 4.22 14.77
C GLY A 30 -3.11 4.24 13.68
N LEU A 31 -3.27 5.10 12.66
CA LEU A 31 -2.40 5.15 11.48
C LEU A 31 -1.49 6.39 11.46
N GLY A 32 -2.00 7.52 11.95
CA GLY A 32 -1.28 8.80 11.88
C GLY A 32 -1.72 9.78 12.97
N ASN A 33 -0.83 10.73 13.26
CA ASN A 33 -1.06 11.84 14.16
C ASN A 33 -0.37 13.10 13.62
N LYS A 34 -1.12 14.18 13.39
CA LYS A 34 -0.61 15.48 12.93
C LYS A 34 0.28 15.39 11.68
N GLY A 35 -0.09 14.53 10.74
CA GLY A 35 0.63 14.34 9.48
C GLY A 35 1.89 13.46 9.56
N CYS A 36 2.16 12.84 10.71
CA CYS A 36 3.29 11.94 10.95
C CYS A 36 2.80 10.57 11.48
N LEU A 37 3.73 9.62 11.64
CA LEU A 37 3.45 8.37 12.35
C LEU A 37 3.19 8.65 13.85
N PRO A 38 2.27 7.92 14.52
CA PRO A 38 1.97 8.14 15.94
C PRO A 38 3.13 7.79 16.88
N TRP A 39 4.03 6.90 16.44
CA TRP A 39 5.19 6.45 17.20
C TRP A 39 6.51 6.97 16.61
N LYS A 40 7.55 7.01 17.44
CA LYS A 40 8.93 7.22 16.99
C LYS A 40 9.40 6.01 16.16
N SER A 41 10.31 6.25 15.21
CA SER A 41 10.85 5.24 14.28
C SER A 41 10.97 3.83 14.89
N ASN A 42 10.20 2.89 14.35
CA ASN A 42 10.27 1.47 14.72
C ASN A 42 11.15 0.75 13.68
N SER A 43 12.38 0.42 14.06
CA SER A 43 13.38 -0.12 13.13
C SER A 43 12.98 -1.46 12.53
N LEU A 44 12.25 -2.27 13.30
CA LEU A 44 11.81 -3.59 12.86
C LEU A 44 10.68 -3.49 11.84
N ASP A 45 9.67 -2.65 12.10
CA ASP A 45 8.59 -2.38 11.14
C ASP A 45 9.14 -1.75 9.86
N MET A 46 10.09 -0.79 9.95
CA MET A 46 10.71 -0.20 8.76
C MET A 46 11.52 -1.21 7.95
N LYS A 47 12.22 -2.13 8.61
CA LYS A 47 12.92 -3.24 7.95
C LYS A 47 11.92 -4.16 7.25
N TYR A 48 10.85 -4.54 7.92
CA TYR A 48 9.79 -5.38 7.35
C TYR A 48 9.13 -4.72 6.14
N PHE A 49 8.67 -3.47 6.28
CA PHE A 49 8.11 -2.67 5.19
C PHE A 49 9.05 -2.60 3.98
N SER A 50 10.33 -2.30 4.21
CA SER A 50 11.32 -2.24 3.15
C SER A 50 11.48 -3.60 2.48
N SER A 51 11.64 -4.69 3.23
CA SER A 51 11.79 -6.04 2.69
C SER A 51 10.57 -6.48 1.87
N VAL A 52 9.35 -6.27 2.37
CA VAL A 52 8.11 -6.67 1.67
C VAL A 52 7.93 -5.87 0.38
N THR A 53 8.13 -4.55 0.43
CA THR A 53 7.88 -3.67 -0.72
C THR A 53 9.01 -3.68 -1.75
N THR A 54 10.22 -4.15 -1.40
CA THR A 54 11.34 -4.25 -2.36
C THR A 54 11.55 -5.65 -2.92
N TYR A 55 11.09 -6.71 -2.24
CA TYR A 55 11.28 -8.08 -2.71
C TYR A 55 10.60 -8.34 -4.06
N VAL A 56 11.38 -8.82 -5.02
CA VAL A 56 10.92 -9.28 -6.33
C VAL A 56 11.42 -10.69 -6.62
N ASN A 57 10.66 -11.44 -7.42
CA ASN A 57 11.05 -12.78 -7.85
C ASN A 57 10.85 -12.90 -9.37
N GLU A 58 11.95 -12.80 -10.10
CA GLU A 58 12.00 -12.84 -11.57
C GLU A 58 11.40 -14.13 -12.14
N MET A 59 11.63 -15.27 -11.48
CA MET A 59 11.09 -16.56 -11.91
C MET A 59 9.56 -16.59 -11.83
N LYS A 60 8.98 -15.97 -10.80
CA LYS A 60 7.52 -15.86 -10.64
C LYS A 60 6.91 -14.79 -11.54
N TYR A 61 7.69 -13.81 -12.01
CA TYR A 61 7.20 -12.72 -12.84
C TYR A 61 6.64 -13.21 -14.19
N LYS A 62 7.26 -14.22 -14.83
CA LYS A 62 6.77 -14.78 -16.11
C LYS A 62 5.28 -15.18 -16.05
N LYS A 63 4.86 -15.83 -14.96
CA LYS A 63 3.46 -16.22 -14.74
C LYS A 63 2.53 -15.01 -14.54
N LEU A 64 3.00 -13.97 -13.85
CA LEU A 64 2.24 -12.73 -13.66
C LEU A 64 2.08 -11.95 -14.96
N LYS A 65 3.16 -11.87 -15.75
CA LYS A 65 3.18 -11.24 -17.07
C LYS A 65 2.15 -11.87 -17.99
N TYR A 66 2.21 -13.20 -18.15
CA TYR A 66 1.24 -13.95 -18.95
C TYR A 66 -0.22 -13.71 -18.51
N LYS A 67 -0.49 -13.72 -17.20
CA LYS A 67 -1.83 -13.46 -16.67
C LYS A 67 -2.34 -12.06 -17.05
N ARG A 68 -1.46 -11.06 -17.03
CA ARG A 68 -1.81 -9.66 -17.37
C ARG A 68 -2.01 -9.48 -18.86
N GLU A 69 -1.11 -10.01 -19.68
CA GLU A 69 -1.23 -9.99 -21.14
C GLU A 69 -2.55 -10.64 -21.59
N LYS A 70 -2.85 -11.83 -21.09
CA LYS A 70 -4.12 -12.51 -21.38
C LYS A 70 -5.38 -11.72 -20.95
N TYR A 71 -5.30 -10.99 -19.83
CA TYR A 71 -6.39 -10.11 -19.41
C TYR A 71 -6.57 -8.95 -20.40
N LEU A 72 -5.48 -8.30 -20.80
CA LEU A 72 -5.49 -7.18 -21.74
C LEU A 72 -5.98 -7.60 -23.12
N GLU A 73 -5.54 -8.75 -23.64
CA GLU A 73 -6.01 -9.31 -24.90
C GLU A 73 -7.54 -9.51 -24.89
N LYS A 74 -8.08 -10.05 -23.80
CA LYS A 74 -9.53 -10.24 -23.63
C LYS A 74 -10.29 -8.91 -23.56
N GLU A 75 -9.73 -7.92 -22.89
CA GLU A 75 -10.32 -6.58 -22.78
C GLU A 75 -10.39 -5.91 -24.15
N ILE A 76 -9.30 -5.99 -24.93
CA ILE A 76 -9.22 -5.47 -26.31
C ILE A 76 -10.22 -6.18 -27.22
N SER A 77 -10.38 -7.49 -27.13
CA SER A 77 -11.35 -8.22 -27.98
C SER A 77 -12.81 -7.84 -27.73
N ASN A 78 -13.13 -7.27 -26.57
CA ASN A 78 -14.49 -6.85 -26.21
C ASN A 78 -14.80 -5.39 -26.58
N GLU A 79 -13.78 -4.58 -26.85
CA GLU A 79 -13.92 -3.18 -27.28
C GLU A 79 -13.57 -3.08 -28.77
N ASN A 80 -14.55 -2.76 -29.63
CA ASN A 80 -14.33 -2.46 -31.07
C ASN A 80 -13.53 -1.15 -31.25
N SER A 81 -12.26 -1.11 -30.85
CA SER A 81 -11.47 0.12 -30.91
C SER A 81 -10.01 -0.11 -31.27
N SER A 82 -9.74 0.12 -32.55
CA SER A 82 -8.44 0.23 -33.22
C SER A 82 -7.48 1.26 -32.59
N THR A 83 -7.92 2.03 -31.59
CA THR A 83 -7.16 3.08 -30.90
C THR A 83 -6.37 2.62 -29.68
N VAL A 84 -6.55 1.38 -29.20
CA VAL A 84 -5.82 0.87 -28.01
C VAL A 84 -4.40 0.41 -28.37
N PHE A 85 -4.19 -0.05 -29.61
CA PHE A 85 -2.92 -0.66 -30.06
C PHE A 85 -1.75 0.31 -30.20
N GLU A 86 -1.97 1.58 -30.55
CA GLU A 86 -0.87 2.50 -30.87
C GLU A 86 -0.10 3.05 -29.65
N ASN A 87 -0.58 2.85 -28.41
CA ASN A 87 -0.05 3.58 -27.25
C ASN A 87 0.38 2.73 -26.04
N ILE A 88 0.54 1.42 -26.18
CA ILE A 88 1.15 0.56 -25.15
C ILE A 88 2.64 0.40 -25.47
N SER A 89 3.35 1.52 -25.58
CA SER A 89 4.78 1.52 -25.35
C SER A 89 4.99 1.20 -23.87
N LEU A 90 5.54 0.02 -23.58
CA LEU A 90 5.95 -0.34 -22.22
C LEU A 90 6.94 0.71 -21.74
N LEU A 91 6.65 1.37 -20.61
CA LEU A 91 7.65 2.24 -19.99
C LEU A 91 8.79 1.33 -19.51
N SER A 92 9.90 1.35 -20.23
CA SER A 92 11.03 0.43 -20.06
C SER A 92 11.84 0.78 -18.82
N SER A 93 11.44 0.24 -17.66
CA SER A 93 12.37 0.09 -16.54
C SER A 93 13.32 -1.09 -16.86
N SER A 94 14.62 -0.87 -16.71
CA SER A 94 15.67 -1.88 -16.97
C SER A 94 15.69 -3.03 -15.96
N LYS A 95 15.01 -2.90 -14.82
CA LYS A 95 14.99 -3.90 -13.74
C LYS A 95 13.58 -4.08 -13.17
N LEU A 96 13.17 -5.33 -12.93
CA LEU A 96 11.89 -5.62 -12.31
C LEU A 96 11.82 -5.03 -10.89
N GLN A 97 10.78 -4.26 -10.63
CA GLN A 97 10.53 -3.61 -9.35
C GLN A 97 9.07 -3.78 -8.94
N ASN A 98 8.78 -3.54 -7.66
CA ASN A 98 7.41 -3.33 -7.21
C ASN A 98 7.00 -1.87 -7.40
N VAL A 99 5.69 -1.65 -7.53
CA VAL A 99 5.08 -0.32 -7.49
C VAL A 99 4.68 -0.03 -6.04
N VAL A 100 4.95 1.19 -5.57
CA VAL A 100 4.44 1.72 -4.30
C VAL A 100 3.57 2.94 -4.57
N VAL A 101 2.34 2.91 -4.08
CA VAL A 101 1.33 3.95 -4.30
C VAL A 101 1.02 4.64 -3.00
N MET A 102 1.12 5.96 -2.98
CA MET A 102 0.84 6.76 -1.79
C MET A 102 0.07 8.05 -2.09
N GLY A 103 -0.67 8.57 -1.13
CA GLY A 103 -1.32 9.87 -1.23
C GLY A 103 -0.34 11.02 -1.03
N ARG A 104 -0.70 12.23 -1.50
CA ARG A 104 0.12 13.45 -1.35
C ARG A 104 0.63 13.68 0.08
N SER A 105 -0.22 13.54 1.10
CA SER A 105 0.20 13.79 2.49
C SER A 105 1.26 12.78 2.96
N SER A 106 1.09 11.50 2.61
CA SER A 106 2.09 10.46 2.87
C SER A 106 3.38 10.68 2.10
N TRP A 107 3.29 11.16 0.86
CA TRP A 107 4.47 11.57 0.10
C TRP A 107 5.19 12.71 0.82
N VAL A 108 4.49 13.76 1.26
CA VAL A 108 5.11 14.91 1.94
C VAL A 108 5.76 14.50 3.27
N SER A 109 5.14 13.60 4.04
CA SER A 109 5.63 13.17 5.36
C SER A 109 6.93 12.36 5.34
N ILE A 110 7.30 11.76 4.20
CA ILE A 110 8.57 11.03 4.08
C ILE A 110 9.74 12.04 4.16
N PRO A 111 10.81 11.77 4.92
CA PRO A 111 12.01 12.60 4.91
C PRO A 111 12.68 12.65 3.53
N LYS A 112 13.21 13.81 3.12
CA LYS A 112 13.75 14.04 1.75
C LYS A 112 14.81 13.02 1.35
N GLN A 113 15.68 12.60 2.26
CA GLN A 113 16.74 11.62 2.02
C GLN A 113 16.23 10.20 1.67
N TYR A 114 14.94 9.93 1.90
CA TYR A 114 14.30 8.66 1.55
C TYR A 114 13.37 8.78 0.34
N LYS A 115 13.34 9.94 -0.34
CA LYS A 115 12.55 10.16 -1.57
C LYS A 115 13.44 10.13 -2.82
N PRO A 116 12.98 9.48 -3.90
CA PRO A 116 11.90 8.49 -3.92
C PRO A 116 12.31 7.23 -3.14
N LEU A 117 11.35 6.38 -2.78
CA LEU A 117 11.66 5.13 -2.08
C LEU A 117 12.52 4.24 -2.99
N PRO A 118 13.76 3.89 -2.61
CA PRO A 118 14.70 3.22 -3.51
C PRO A 118 14.22 1.82 -3.90
N ASN A 119 14.63 1.37 -5.09
CA ASN A 119 14.31 0.06 -5.67
C ASN A 119 12.82 -0.22 -5.88
N ARG A 120 12.00 0.84 -5.99
CA ARG A 120 10.56 0.77 -6.17
C ARG A 120 10.12 1.84 -7.17
N ILE A 121 9.10 1.54 -7.95
CA ILE A 121 8.41 2.51 -8.81
C ILE A 121 7.46 3.31 -7.91
N ASN A 122 7.72 4.59 -7.74
CA ASN A 122 6.96 5.45 -6.83
C ASN A 122 5.81 6.13 -7.57
N VAL A 123 4.59 5.99 -7.03
CA VAL A 123 3.36 6.59 -7.57
C VAL A 123 2.70 7.43 -6.50
N VAL A 124 2.42 8.70 -6.79
CA VAL A 124 1.78 9.63 -5.87
C VAL A 124 0.40 10.03 -6.40
N LEU A 125 -0.63 9.75 -5.60
CA LEU A 125 -2.00 10.20 -5.84
C LEU A 125 -2.17 11.64 -5.33
N SER A 126 -2.37 12.57 -6.26
CA SER A 126 -2.59 13.98 -5.97
C SER A 126 -3.37 14.66 -7.09
N ARG A 127 -4.28 15.58 -6.72
CA ARG A 127 -4.97 16.46 -7.68
C ARG A 127 -4.28 17.82 -7.83
N THR A 128 -3.31 18.11 -6.97
CA THR A 128 -2.69 19.44 -6.85
C THR A 128 -1.19 19.43 -7.15
N LEU A 129 -0.52 18.29 -6.94
CA LEU A 129 0.91 18.16 -7.22
C LEU A 129 1.12 18.04 -8.72
N LYS A 130 2.01 18.86 -9.29
CA LYS A 130 2.34 18.78 -10.71
C LYS A 130 3.75 18.21 -10.90
N LYS A 131 4.04 17.68 -12.10
CA LYS A 131 5.32 17.02 -12.37
C LYS A 131 6.49 18.02 -12.34
N GLU A 132 6.22 19.28 -12.69
CA GLU A 132 7.21 20.36 -12.69
C GLU A 132 7.67 20.72 -11.26
N ASP A 133 6.84 20.45 -10.25
CA ASP A 133 7.12 20.73 -8.84
C ASP A 133 7.93 19.62 -8.15
N VAL A 134 8.15 18.48 -8.83
CA VAL A 134 8.76 17.29 -8.24
C VAL A 134 10.01 16.90 -9.04
N LYS A 135 11.17 16.98 -8.38
CA LYS A 135 12.46 16.62 -8.99
C LYS A 135 12.69 15.11 -9.02
N GLU A 136 12.02 14.38 -8.13
CA GLU A 136 12.12 12.95 -8.00
C GLU A 136 11.47 12.21 -9.19
N ASP A 137 12.06 11.08 -9.56
CA ASP A 137 11.50 10.19 -10.58
C ASP A 137 10.31 9.40 -10.02
N ILE A 138 9.15 10.04 -10.08
CA ILE A 138 7.85 9.48 -9.66
C ILE A 138 6.80 9.64 -10.75
N PHE A 139 5.78 8.79 -10.69
CA PHE A 139 4.51 9.00 -11.37
C PHE A 139 3.56 9.79 -10.47
N ILE A 140 2.84 10.74 -11.07
CA ILE A 140 1.74 11.44 -10.41
C ILE A 140 0.45 11.01 -11.10
N ILE A 141 -0.54 10.62 -10.31
CA ILE A 141 -1.87 10.25 -10.78
C ILE A 141 -2.93 11.08 -10.04
N ASN A 142 -4.03 11.37 -10.71
CA ASN A 142 -5.08 12.26 -10.17
C ASN A 142 -6.25 11.49 -9.53
N ASN A 143 -6.40 10.20 -9.86
CA ASN A 143 -7.44 9.31 -9.36
C ASN A 143 -6.99 7.83 -9.46
N MET A 144 -7.76 6.92 -8.87
CA MET A 144 -7.47 5.47 -8.90
C MET A 144 -7.61 4.84 -10.28
N ASP A 145 -8.42 5.39 -11.18
CA ASP A 145 -8.58 4.84 -12.52
C ASP A 145 -7.29 5.02 -13.34
N GLN A 146 -6.60 6.15 -13.16
CA GLN A 146 -5.26 6.38 -13.71
C GLN A 146 -4.21 5.42 -13.14
N LEU A 147 -4.33 4.97 -11.87
CA LEU A 147 -3.47 3.92 -11.35
C LEU A 147 -3.61 2.64 -12.16
N VAL A 148 -4.85 2.21 -12.41
CA VAL A 148 -5.12 0.98 -13.19
C VAL A 148 -4.54 1.12 -14.59
N LEU A 149 -4.78 2.24 -15.29
CA LEU A 149 -4.22 2.52 -16.61
C LEU A 149 -2.68 2.49 -16.63
N LEU A 150 -2.05 3.09 -15.61
CA LEU A 150 -0.59 3.06 -15.46
C LEU A 150 -0.09 1.62 -15.28
N LEU A 151 -0.72 0.84 -14.39
CA LEU A 151 -0.33 -0.55 -14.14
C LEU A 151 -0.49 -1.45 -15.37
N LYS A 152 -1.44 -1.15 -16.28
CA LYS A 152 -1.57 -1.88 -17.55
C LYS A 152 -0.36 -1.69 -18.48
N LYS A 153 0.36 -0.56 -18.34
CA LYS A 153 1.52 -0.20 -19.17
C LYS A 153 2.88 -0.46 -18.54
N LEU A 154 2.91 -0.77 -17.24
CA LEU A 154 4.15 -0.96 -16.48
C LEU A 154 4.59 -2.42 -16.43
N ASN A 155 5.91 -2.61 -16.50
CA ASN A 155 6.55 -3.87 -16.17
C ASN A 155 6.93 -3.87 -14.67
N TYR A 156 6.15 -4.57 -13.84
CA TYR A 156 6.31 -4.59 -12.38
C TYR A 156 5.99 -5.95 -11.76
N TYR A 157 6.50 -6.24 -10.56
CA TYR A 157 6.19 -7.49 -9.86
C TYR A 157 4.86 -7.41 -9.11
N LYS A 158 4.77 -6.63 -8.03
CA LYS A 158 3.55 -6.36 -7.25
C LYS A 158 3.30 -4.86 -7.09
N CYS A 159 2.04 -4.48 -6.84
CA CYS A 159 1.67 -3.11 -6.50
C CYS A 159 1.25 -3.04 -5.03
N PHE A 160 1.88 -2.16 -4.25
CA PHE A 160 1.62 -1.96 -2.84
C PHE A 160 1.03 -0.56 -2.60
N ILE A 161 -0.17 -0.51 -2.07
CA ILE A 161 -0.77 0.69 -1.49
C ILE A 161 -0.13 0.87 -0.11
N ILE A 162 0.61 1.97 0.05
CA ILE A 162 1.35 2.28 1.29
C ILE A 162 0.70 3.44 2.08
N GLY A 163 -0.52 3.83 1.69
CA GLY A 163 -1.37 4.77 2.41
C GLY A 163 -1.48 6.16 1.78
N GLY A 164 -2.05 7.15 2.46
CA GLY A 164 -2.64 7.10 3.80
C GLY A 164 -4.09 6.62 3.81
N ALA A 165 -4.82 6.96 4.88
CA ALA A 165 -6.19 6.50 5.15
C ALA A 165 -7.15 6.66 3.96
N ILE A 166 -7.13 7.81 3.27
CA ILE A 166 -8.00 8.08 2.12
C ILE A 166 -7.71 7.10 0.97
N VAL A 167 -6.43 6.81 0.72
CA VAL A 167 -5.98 5.90 -0.35
C VAL A 167 -6.38 4.46 -0.02
N TYR A 168 -6.16 4.04 1.23
CA TYR A 168 -6.62 2.72 1.69
C TYR A 168 -8.14 2.58 1.55
N LYS A 169 -8.90 3.58 2.00
CA LYS A 169 -10.36 3.59 1.96
C LYS A 169 -10.87 3.41 0.54
N GLU A 170 -10.40 4.24 -0.39
CA GLU A 170 -10.83 4.16 -1.79
C GLU A 170 -10.47 2.80 -2.42
N CYS A 171 -9.29 2.24 -2.13
CA CYS A 171 -8.91 0.93 -2.66
C CYS A 171 -9.74 -0.23 -2.08
N LEU A 172 -10.10 -0.17 -0.80
CA LEU A 172 -10.95 -1.16 -0.13
C LEU A 172 -12.40 -1.08 -0.65
N GLU A 173 -12.98 0.12 -0.74
CA GLU A 173 -14.33 0.37 -1.25
C GLU A 173 -14.49 -0.08 -2.71
N ARG A 174 -13.46 0.14 -3.54
CA ARG A 174 -13.41 -0.35 -4.93
C ARG A 174 -13.05 -1.83 -5.05
N ASN A 175 -12.86 -2.54 -3.93
CA ASN A 175 -12.55 -3.96 -3.90
C ASN A 175 -11.27 -4.36 -4.67
N LEU A 176 -10.27 -3.47 -4.69
CA LEU A 176 -9.03 -3.62 -5.47
C LEU A 176 -7.94 -4.40 -4.71
N ILE A 177 -8.04 -4.50 -3.38
CA ILE A 177 -7.00 -5.10 -2.54
C ILE A 177 -7.14 -6.63 -2.51
N LYS A 178 -6.04 -7.32 -2.81
CA LYS A 178 -5.95 -8.79 -2.75
C LYS A 178 -5.50 -9.30 -1.39
N GLN A 179 -4.51 -8.65 -0.77
CA GLN A 179 -4.06 -8.94 0.60
C GLN A 179 -3.67 -7.65 1.32
N ILE A 180 -3.79 -7.66 2.64
CA ILE A 180 -3.37 -6.58 3.53
C ILE A 180 -2.24 -7.12 4.41
N TYR A 181 -1.05 -6.55 4.24
CA TYR A 181 0.09 -6.74 5.14
C TYR A 181 -0.05 -5.75 6.29
N PHE A 182 -0.31 -6.24 7.48
CA PHE A 182 -0.76 -5.44 8.62
C PHE A 182 0.18 -5.63 9.81
N THR A 183 1.01 -4.63 10.11
CA THR A 183 1.82 -4.62 11.34
C THR A 183 0.96 -4.15 12.51
N ARG A 184 0.85 -4.96 13.57
CA ARG A 184 0.18 -4.57 14.82
C ARG A 184 1.21 -4.01 15.80
N ILE A 185 1.21 -2.70 16.01
CA ILE A 185 2.08 -2.03 16.99
C ILE A 185 1.39 -2.07 18.36
N ASN A 186 1.88 -2.91 19.27
CA ASN A 186 1.24 -3.17 20.57
C ASN A 186 1.61 -2.12 21.62
N ASN A 187 1.30 -0.86 21.32
CA ASN A 187 1.39 0.26 22.25
C ASN A 187 0.33 1.30 21.89
N VAL A 188 -0.03 2.16 22.85
CA VAL A 188 -1.09 3.16 22.72
C VAL A 188 -0.49 4.52 22.36
N TYR A 189 -0.99 5.14 21.30
CA TYR A 189 -0.59 6.49 20.88
C TYR A 189 -1.78 7.35 20.50
N GLU A 190 -1.67 8.66 20.71
CA GLU A 190 -2.60 9.65 20.17
C GLU A 190 -2.62 9.58 18.64
N CYS A 191 -3.81 9.53 18.05
CA CYS A 191 -4.02 9.41 16.61
C CYS A 191 -5.18 10.32 16.16
N ASP A 192 -5.01 10.97 15.01
CA ASP A 192 -6.06 11.72 14.30
C ASP A 192 -6.45 11.09 12.96
N VAL A 193 -5.64 10.14 12.48
CA VAL A 193 -5.87 9.37 11.25
C VAL A 193 -5.94 7.89 11.59
N PHE A 194 -6.98 7.22 11.10
CA PHE A 194 -7.24 5.81 11.37
C PHE A 194 -7.27 4.98 10.08
N PHE A 195 -6.90 3.71 10.19
CA PHE A 195 -7.07 2.75 9.11
C PHE A 195 -8.58 2.44 8.92
N PRO A 196 -9.07 2.28 7.68
CA PRO A 196 -10.47 1.91 7.43
C PRO A 196 -10.81 0.54 8.04
N GLU A 197 -12.08 0.32 8.39
CA GLU A 197 -12.53 -0.99 8.88
C GLU A 197 -12.29 -2.08 7.83
N ILE A 198 -11.74 -3.22 8.28
CA ILE A 198 -11.54 -4.40 7.45
C ILE A 198 -12.80 -5.27 7.59
N ASP A 199 -13.52 -5.48 6.49
CA ASP A 199 -14.67 -6.38 6.47
C ASP A 199 -14.21 -7.84 6.59
N GLU A 200 -14.49 -8.45 7.74
CA GLU A 200 -14.11 -9.83 8.06
C GLU A 200 -14.84 -10.86 7.19
N ASN A 201 -15.95 -10.49 6.51
CA ASN A 201 -16.58 -11.38 5.52
C ASN A 201 -15.80 -11.43 4.20
N VAL A 202 -15.01 -10.39 3.91
CA VAL A 202 -14.21 -10.28 2.69
C VAL A 202 -12.77 -10.72 2.94
N PHE A 203 -12.19 -10.39 4.11
CA PHE A 203 -10.78 -10.61 4.40
C PHE A 203 -10.59 -11.52 5.61
N GLN A 204 -9.82 -12.59 5.41
CA GLN A 204 -9.49 -13.57 6.45
C GLN A 204 -8.00 -13.54 6.78
N ILE A 205 -7.65 -13.76 8.05
CA ILE A 205 -6.25 -13.90 8.46
C ILE A 205 -5.68 -15.21 7.87
N THR A 206 -4.60 -15.08 7.12
CA THR A 206 -3.92 -16.22 6.45
C THR A 206 -2.49 -16.42 6.94
N SER A 207 -1.93 -15.45 7.67
CA SER A 207 -0.61 -15.57 8.28
C SER A 207 -0.53 -14.66 9.50
N VAL A 208 0.12 -15.15 10.54
CA VAL A 208 0.50 -14.42 11.75
C VAL A 208 1.95 -14.78 12.02
N SER A 209 2.82 -13.79 12.18
CA SER A 209 4.21 -14.01 12.55
C SER A 209 4.36 -14.30 14.05
N ASP A 210 5.58 -14.62 14.47
CA ASP A 210 5.97 -14.52 15.87
C ASP A 210 5.80 -13.08 16.39
N VAL A 211 5.77 -12.93 17.71
CA VAL A 211 5.80 -11.63 18.37
C VAL A 211 7.25 -11.18 18.52
N TYR A 212 7.51 -9.95 18.12
CA TYR A 212 8.81 -9.30 18.23
C TYR A 212 8.75 -8.14 19.21
N THR A 213 9.92 -7.65 19.62
CA THR A 213 10.06 -6.42 20.41
C THR A 213 11.02 -5.45 19.73
N SER A 214 10.61 -4.20 19.56
CA SER A 214 11.46 -3.11 19.06
C SER A 214 11.16 -1.85 19.85
N ASN A 215 12.20 -1.16 20.34
CA ASN A 215 12.08 0.08 21.13
C ASN A 215 11.07 -0.04 22.31
N CYS A 216 11.18 -1.12 23.09
CA CYS A 216 10.29 -1.43 24.21
C CYS A 216 8.80 -1.60 23.84
N THR A 217 8.48 -1.75 22.55
CA THR A 217 7.12 -2.01 22.06
C THR A 217 7.09 -3.37 21.37
N SER A 218 6.12 -4.20 21.75
CA SER A 218 5.89 -5.46 21.04
C SER A 218 5.15 -5.20 19.71
N LEU A 219 5.42 -6.03 18.71
CA LEU A 219 4.73 -5.99 17.43
C LEU A 219 4.74 -7.36 16.77
N ASP A 220 3.77 -7.59 15.89
CA ASP A 220 3.75 -8.74 14.98
C ASP A 220 3.22 -8.32 13.60
N PHE A 221 3.34 -9.22 12.64
CA PHE A 221 2.94 -9.03 11.25
C PHE A 221 1.83 -10.02 10.91
N VAL A 222 0.69 -9.49 10.45
CA VAL A 222 -0.49 -10.26 10.05
C VAL A 222 -0.74 -10.07 8.56
N ILE A 223 -1.13 -11.14 7.86
CA ILE A 223 -1.56 -11.04 6.46
C ILE A 223 -3.04 -11.44 6.36
N PHE A 224 -3.86 -10.47 5.97
CA PHE A 224 -5.23 -10.72 5.55
C PHE A 224 -5.26 -11.03 4.06
N SER A 225 -6.00 -12.05 3.66
CA SER A 225 -6.25 -12.36 2.25
C SER A 225 -7.74 -12.30 1.96
N LYS A 226 -8.08 -11.77 0.79
CA LYS A 226 -9.41 -11.86 0.21
C LYS A 226 -9.71 -13.27 -0.29
#